data_AF-A0A7L4R9C6-F1
#
_entry.id   AF-A0A7L4R9C6-F1
#
_cell.length_a   1.000
_cell.length_b   1.000
_cell.length_c   1.000
_cell.angle_alpha   90.00
_cell.angle_beta   90.00
_cell.angle_gamma   90.00
#
_symmetry.space_group_name_H-M   'P 1'
#
loop_
_entity.id
_entity.type
_entity.pdbx_description
1 polymer ?
#
loop_
_entity_poly.entity_id
_entity_poly.type
_entity_poly.pdbx_seq_one_letter_code
_entity_poly.pdbx_strand_id
1 'polypeptide(L)'
;MLRKVKKLRCSAKGIEDFSIALAEFQNEQYFDRKTGLFLSALINSSEDSDFIIHTAHFAESIDYLGYKNTKNVTVKGNAGYEVGKGMKGGTIRVEGNAGDNVGYCMEYGSITVKGNAGGKVGESMKGGNIIVEKDAGRLVGWEMKGGSITVRGNVGVDVGGNMEGGTIIVNGDAGVDVGFNMKGGAITVEGNADGMVGSGIADGTIIVKGNAGNDVGRCMKGGTILVNGDAGHYIGMRMNCGTITVEGNAGKGIGGDMEGGVIHLNGDYQRIRKIRHGKIYHKGKLIAGK
;
A
#
# COMPACT_ATOMS: atom_id res chain seq x y z
N MET A 1 25.73 -23.23 5.36
CA MET A 1 24.76 -23.27 6.49
C MET A 1 23.47 -24.02 6.17
N LEU A 2 22.78 -23.75 5.06
CA LEU A 2 21.44 -24.30 4.74
C LEU A 2 21.32 -25.84 4.71
N ARG A 3 22.38 -26.59 4.35
CA ARG A 3 22.35 -28.07 4.35
C ARG A 3 22.39 -28.71 5.74
N LYS A 4 22.88 -28.01 6.78
CA LYS A 4 22.98 -28.56 8.14
C LYS A 4 21.69 -28.36 8.96
N VAL A 5 20.87 -27.37 8.64
CA VAL A 5 19.62 -27.08 9.36
C VAL A 5 18.53 -28.12 9.09
N LYS A 6 18.50 -28.74 7.89
CA LYS A 6 17.52 -29.78 7.54
C LYS A 6 17.53 -31.03 8.44
N LYS A 7 18.55 -31.23 9.26
CA LYS A 7 18.65 -32.37 10.21
C LYS A 7 18.23 -32.03 11.64
N LEU A 8 17.96 -30.75 11.94
CA LEU A 8 17.41 -30.33 13.23
C LEU A 8 15.89 -30.45 13.16
N ARG A 9 15.34 -31.48 13.81
CA ARG A 9 13.91 -31.58 14.06
C ARG A 9 13.52 -30.53 15.10
N CYS A 10 13.30 -29.29 14.66
CA CYS A 10 12.81 -28.23 15.53
C CYS A 10 11.28 -28.26 15.53
N SER A 11 10.68 -28.68 16.65
CA SER A 11 9.24 -28.54 16.87
C SER A 11 8.86 -27.07 17.03
N ALA A 12 7.60 -26.74 16.80
CA ALA A 12 7.05 -25.42 17.05
C ALA A 12 7.32 -24.94 18.48
N LYS A 13 7.17 -25.83 19.46
CA LYS A 13 7.46 -25.52 20.85
C LYS A 13 8.94 -25.21 21.09
N GLY A 14 9.85 -25.99 20.49
CA GLY A 14 11.28 -25.72 20.59
C GLY A 14 11.68 -24.39 19.95
N ILE A 15 11.04 -24.00 18.84
CA ILE A 15 11.28 -22.69 18.20
C ILE A 15 10.70 -21.55 19.06
N GLU A 16 9.52 -21.75 19.65
CA GLU A 16 8.93 -20.78 20.56
C GLU A 16 9.84 -20.53 21.78
N ASP A 17 10.27 -21.58 22.46
CA ASP A 17 11.16 -21.48 23.63
C ASP A 17 12.50 -20.84 23.24
N PHE A 18 13.02 -21.18 22.06
CA PHE A 18 14.23 -20.55 21.53
C PHE A 18 14.04 -19.05 21.24
N SER A 19 12.87 -18.62 20.75
CA SER A 19 12.59 -17.19 20.53
C SER A 19 12.67 -16.36 21.82
N ILE A 20 12.34 -16.97 22.96
CA ILE A 20 12.46 -16.35 24.28
C ILE A 20 13.94 -16.30 24.69
N ALA A 21 14.66 -17.42 24.58
CA ALA A 21 16.05 -17.54 24.98
C ALA A 21 17.01 -16.61 24.19
N LEU A 22 16.65 -16.22 22.97
CA LEU A 22 17.43 -15.29 22.16
C LEU A 22 17.65 -13.92 22.82
N ALA A 23 16.87 -13.56 23.84
CA ALA A 23 17.04 -12.31 24.60
C ALA A 23 18.44 -12.14 25.19
N GLU A 24 19.10 -13.25 25.52
CA GLU A 24 20.44 -13.27 26.12
C GLU A 24 21.52 -12.80 25.13
N PHE A 25 21.23 -12.84 23.82
CA PHE A 25 22.18 -12.51 22.74
C PHE A 25 21.93 -11.15 22.09
N GLN A 26 21.04 -10.32 22.66
CA GLN A 26 20.58 -9.08 22.02
C GLN A 26 21.67 -8.02 21.79
N ASN A 27 22.82 -8.12 22.48
CA ASN A 27 23.95 -7.21 22.31
C ASN A 27 24.87 -7.58 21.12
N GLU A 28 24.57 -8.68 20.41
CA GLU A 28 25.34 -9.11 19.24
C GLU A 28 25.14 -8.17 18.05
N GLN A 29 26.20 -7.99 17.26
CA GLN A 29 26.13 -7.13 16.08
C GLN A 29 25.14 -7.69 15.04
N TYR A 30 24.21 -6.84 14.56
CA TYR A 30 23.13 -7.21 13.63
C TYR A 30 22.20 -8.31 14.18
N PHE A 31 21.97 -8.29 15.49
CA PHE A 31 21.12 -9.25 16.18
C PHE A 31 19.73 -9.32 15.54
N ASP A 32 19.06 -8.19 15.39
CA ASP A 32 17.78 -8.00 14.70
C ASP A 32 17.63 -8.84 13.42
N ARG A 33 18.50 -8.60 12.43
CA ARG A 33 18.46 -9.19 11.10
C ARG A 33 18.87 -10.65 11.11
N LYS A 34 19.92 -11.00 11.85
CA LYS A 34 20.38 -12.39 11.95
C LYS A 34 19.31 -13.25 12.60
N THR A 35 18.70 -12.75 13.67
CA THR A 35 17.66 -13.45 14.43
C THR A 35 16.44 -13.73 13.59
N GLY A 36 15.84 -12.73 12.94
CA GLY A 36 14.60 -13.01 12.21
C GLY A 36 14.79 -13.83 10.94
N LEU A 37 15.94 -13.72 10.25
CA LEU A 37 16.28 -14.65 9.17
C LEU A 37 16.48 -16.07 9.69
N PHE A 38 17.13 -16.24 10.84
CA PHE A 38 17.38 -17.55 11.43
C PHE A 38 16.08 -18.21 11.91
N LEU A 39 15.23 -17.49 12.65
CA LEU A 39 13.91 -17.96 13.07
C LEU A 39 13.04 -18.34 11.86
N SER A 40 13.03 -17.50 10.81
CA SER A 40 12.30 -17.81 9.57
C SER A 40 12.81 -19.09 8.90
N ALA A 41 14.13 -19.32 8.90
CA ALA A 41 14.72 -20.55 8.36
C ALA A 41 14.35 -21.79 9.17
N LEU A 42 14.30 -21.70 10.50
CA LEU A 42 13.86 -22.78 11.38
C LEU A 42 12.37 -23.10 11.15
N ILE A 43 11.51 -22.08 11.14
CA ILE A 43 10.07 -22.22 10.89
C ILE A 43 9.80 -22.92 9.55
N ASN A 44 10.43 -22.42 8.48
CA ASN A 44 10.25 -22.99 7.14
C ASN A 44 10.79 -24.41 6.98
N SER A 45 11.73 -24.82 7.84
CA SER A 45 12.32 -26.17 7.82
C SER A 45 11.57 -27.16 8.72
N SER A 46 10.68 -26.69 9.59
CA SER A 46 9.92 -27.51 10.52
C SER A 46 8.77 -28.25 9.83
N GLU A 47 8.45 -29.44 10.35
CA GLU A 47 7.29 -30.23 9.93
C GLU A 47 5.98 -29.62 10.45
N ASP A 48 6.04 -28.90 11.58
CA ASP A 48 4.88 -28.23 12.18
C ASP A 48 4.40 -27.05 11.31
N SER A 49 3.16 -26.62 11.53
CA SER A 49 2.51 -25.58 10.73
C SER A 49 2.30 -24.27 11.47
N ASP A 50 2.13 -24.32 12.79
CA ASP A 50 1.73 -23.17 13.61
C ASP A 50 2.83 -22.81 14.62
N PHE A 51 3.26 -21.55 14.59
CA PHE A 51 4.40 -21.07 15.36
C PHE A 51 4.03 -19.80 16.12
N ILE A 52 4.50 -19.71 17.36
CA ILE A 52 4.42 -18.51 18.19
C ILE A 52 5.84 -18.01 18.40
N ILE A 53 6.07 -16.73 18.10
CA ILE A 53 7.37 -16.07 18.25
C ILE A 53 7.18 -14.90 19.20
N HIS A 54 7.88 -14.91 20.32
CA HIS A 54 7.84 -13.83 21.29
C HIS A 54 8.89 -12.78 20.94
N THR A 55 8.46 -11.52 20.83
CA THR A 55 9.36 -10.40 20.52
C THR A 55 9.23 -9.23 21.47
N ALA A 56 8.19 -9.22 22.33
CA ALA A 56 7.93 -8.11 23.25
C ALA A 56 9.05 -7.87 24.28
N HIS A 57 9.88 -8.87 24.54
CA HIS A 57 10.97 -8.80 25.53
C HIS A 57 12.30 -8.30 24.96
N PHE A 58 12.41 -8.10 23.64
CA PHE A 58 13.63 -7.54 23.04
C PHE A 58 13.66 -6.02 23.19
N ALA A 59 14.86 -5.47 23.42
CA ALA A 59 15.06 -4.01 23.40
C ALA A 59 14.86 -3.42 21.99
N GLU A 60 15.16 -4.21 20.95
CA GLU A 60 15.00 -3.84 19.54
C GLU A 60 14.00 -4.75 18.82
N SER A 61 13.37 -4.25 17.76
CA SER A 61 12.48 -5.03 16.93
C SER A 61 13.23 -6.04 16.05
N ILE A 62 12.63 -7.20 15.79
CA ILE A 62 13.25 -8.26 14.99
C ILE A 62 12.85 -8.15 13.51
N ASP A 63 13.82 -7.85 12.65
CA ASP A 63 13.66 -7.73 11.21
C ASP A 63 13.52 -9.09 10.51
N TYR A 64 12.98 -9.13 9.28
CA TYR A 64 12.91 -10.30 8.41
C TYR A 64 12.06 -11.47 8.92
N LEU A 65 11.25 -11.29 9.97
CA LEU A 65 10.36 -12.35 10.44
C LEU A 65 9.39 -12.79 9.35
N GLY A 66 9.35 -14.11 9.09
CA GLY A 66 8.55 -14.70 8.03
C GLY A 66 9.14 -14.53 6.62
N TYR A 67 10.46 -14.35 6.49
CA TYR A 67 11.12 -14.35 5.19
C TYR A 67 10.82 -15.64 4.42
N LYS A 68 10.24 -15.50 3.21
CA LYS A 68 9.77 -16.60 2.34
C LYS A 68 8.84 -17.60 3.04
N ASN A 69 8.07 -17.13 4.02
CA ASN A 69 7.21 -17.98 4.83
C ASN A 69 6.18 -18.77 4.00
N THR A 70 5.89 -19.98 4.48
CA THR A 70 4.79 -20.85 4.02
C THR A 70 3.94 -21.40 5.16
N LYS A 71 4.24 -21.01 6.41
CA LYS A 71 3.65 -21.52 7.65
C LYS A 71 2.72 -20.49 8.30
N ASN A 72 2.10 -20.82 9.42
CA ASN A 72 1.32 -19.88 10.23
C ASN A 72 2.18 -19.38 11.38
N VAL A 73 2.40 -18.07 11.45
CA VAL A 73 3.28 -17.44 12.44
C VAL A 73 2.52 -16.36 13.19
N THR A 74 2.47 -16.47 14.51
CA THR A 74 1.98 -15.40 15.40
C THR A 74 3.16 -14.75 16.11
N VAL A 75 3.33 -13.44 15.93
CA VAL A 75 4.35 -12.63 16.59
C VAL A 75 3.73 -11.93 17.80
N LYS A 76 4.13 -12.35 19.00
CA LYS A 76 3.74 -11.78 20.29
C LYS A 76 4.62 -10.58 20.63
N GLY A 77 4.30 -9.43 20.05
CA GLY A 77 5.03 -8.18 20.22
C GLY A 77 5.15 -7.39 18.92
N ASN A 78 6.05 -6.41 18.92
CA ASN A 78 6.41 -5.66 17.71
C ASN A 78 7.30 -6.51 16.80
N ALA A 79 7.17 -6.32 15.50
CA ALA A 79 8.08 -6.85 14.50
C ALA A 79 8.89 -5.70 13.88
N GLY A 80 10.07 -6.02 13.36
CA GLY A 80 10.95 -5.06 12.71
C GLY A 80 10.59 -4.84 11.24
N TYR A 81 11.61 -4.54 10.45
CA TYR A 81 11.52 -4.32 9.01
C TYR A 81 11.33 -5.62 8.23
N GLU A 82 10.77 -5.52 7.02
CA GLU A 82 10.72 -6.61 6.03
C GLU A 82 9.98 -7.89 6.49
N VAL A 83 8.97 -7.73 7.36
CA VAL A 83 8.08 -8.83 7.78
C VAL A 83 7.43 -9.48 6.56
N GLY A 84 7.51 -10.81 6.44
CA GLY A 84 6.89 -11.53 5.34
C GLY A 84 7.53 -11.27 3.96
N LYS A 85 8.77 -10.76 3.91
CA LYS A 85 9.47 -10.53 2.65
C LYS A 85 9.55 -11.80 1.81
N GLY A 86 9.05 -11.73 0.58
CA GLY A 86 9.04 -12.82 -0.38
C GLY A 86 8.16 -14.01 0.01
N MET A 87 7.19 -13.79 0.91
CA MET A 87 6.26 -14.83 1.39
C MET A 87 5.57 -15.57 0.25
N LYS A 88 5.48 -16.90 0.38
CA LYS A 88 5.02 -17.84 -0.64
C LYS A 88 3.73 -18.57 -0.27
N GLY A 89 3.20 -18.33 0.93
CA GLY A 89 1.97 -18.94 1.45
C GLY A 89 1.88 -18.78 2.96
N GLY A 90 0.89 -19.42 3.59
CA GLY A 90 0.69 -19.38 5.03
C GLY A 90 0.18 -18.04 5.54
N THR A 91 0.36 -17.79 6.84
CA THR A 91 -0.11 -16.59 7.54
C THR A 91 0.95 -15.99 8.45
N ILE A 92 0.99 -14.67 8.57
CA ILE A 92 1.76 -13.96 9.60
C ILE A 92 0.83 -12.99 10.31
N ARG A 93 0.72 -13.10 11.62
CA ARG A 93 -0.04 -12.18 12.47
C ARG A 93 0.90 -11.51 13.47
N VAL A 94 1.07 -10.19 13.35
CA VAL A 94 1.84 -9.37 14.29
C VAL A 94 0.88 -8.71 15.26
N GLU A 95 1.04 -8.97 16.57
CA GLU A 95 0.17 -8.40 17.61
C GLU A 95 0.54 -6.96 18.01
N GLY A 96 1.72 -6.49 17.61
CA GLY A 96 2.17 -5.10 17.75
C GLY A 96 2.31 -4.36 16.41
N ASN A 97 3.24 -3.42 16.38
CA ASN A 97 3.62 -2.66 15.19
C ASN A 97 4.60 -3.46 14.30
N ALA A 98 4.73 -3.07 13.04
CA ALA A 98 5.75 -3.55 12.12
C ALA A 98 6.50 -2.37 11.47
N GLY A 99 7.76 -2.57 11.08
CA GLY A 99 8.56 -1.57 10.37
C GLY A 99 8.16 -1.43 8.90
N ASP A 100 9.03 -0.80 8.12
CA ASP A 100 8.89 -0.67 6.67
C ASP A 100 8.92 -2.03 5.95
N ASN A 101 8.41 -2.05 4.71
CA ASN A 101 8.54 -3.18 3.77
C ASN A 101 7.81 -4.46 4.19
N VAL A 102 6.74 -4.35 4.98
CA VAL A 102 5.86 -5.48 5.27
C VAL A 102 5.33 -6.08 3.96
N GLY A 103 5.57 -7.37 3.72
CA GLY A 103 5.13 -8.06 2.52
C GLY A 103 5.88 -7.69 1.24
N TYR A 104 7.10 -7.13 1.34
CA TYR A 104 7.92 -6.83 0.16
C TYR A 104 8.09 -8.05 -0.74
N CYS A 105 7.76 -7.93 -2.03
CA CYS A 105 7.77 -9.03 -3.01
C CYS A 105 6.92 -10.26 -2.64
N MET A 106 5.88 -10.10 -1.79
CA MET A 106 4.97 -11.18 -1.44
C MET A 106 4.22 -11.72 -2.66
N GLU A 107 4.09 -13.04 -2.76
CA GLU A 107 3.42 -13.72 -3.88
C GLU A 107 2.11 -14.39 -3.48
N TYR A 108 2.04 -14.98 -2.29
CA TYR A 108 0.85 -15.61 -1.74
C TYR A 108 0.83 -15.52 -0.21
N GLY A 109 -0.31 -15.87 0.40
CA GLY A 109 -0.50 -15.92 1.84
C GLY A 109 -1.21 -14.68 2.39
N SER A 110 -1.19 -14.53 3.72
CA SER A 110 -1.82 -13.39 4.40
C SER A 110 -0.93 -12.82 5.50
N ILE A 111 -0.80 -11.50 5.58
CA ILE A 111 -0.14 -10.78 6.67
C ILE A 111 -1.16 -9.88 7.36
N THR A 112 -1.20 -9.90 8.69
CA THR A 112 -2.00 -8.99 9.50
C THR A 112 -1.13 -8.32 10.55
N VAL A 113 -1.09 -6.99 10.55
CA VAL A 113 -0.41 -6.17 11.57
C VAL A 113 -1.49 -5.48 12.42
N LYS A 114 -1.53 -5.79 13.73
CA LYS A 114 -2.53 -5.24 14.66
C LYS A 114 -2.24 -3.79 15.06
N GLY A 115 -0.99 -3.36 14.97
CA GLY A 115 -0.56 -1.99 15.17
C GLY A 115 -0.40 -1.20 13.87
N ASN A 116 0.52 -0.25 13.91
CA ASN A 116 0.96 0.52 12.75
C ASN A 116 1.96 -0.27 11.91
N ALA A 117 2.07 0.04 10.63
CA ALA A 117 3.14 -0.40 9.76
C ALA A 117 3.98 0.80 9.27
N GLY A 118 5.25 0.56 8.96
CA GLY A 118 6.10 1.57 8.34
C GLY A 118 5.72 1.88 6.89
N GLY A 119 6.64 2.48 6.15
CA GLY A 119 6.47 2.73 4.71
C GLY A 119 6.60 1.46 3.86
N LYS A 120 6.26 1.56 2.57
CA LYS A 120 6.48 0.52 1.55
C LYS A 120 5.79 -0.82 1.86
N VAL A 121 4.66 -0.79 2.57
CA VAL A 121 3.82 -1.99 2.78
C VAL A 121 3.39 -2.53 1.42
N GLY A 122 3.69 -3.79 1.14
CA GLY A 122 3.37 -4.46 -0.12
C GLY A 122 4.12 -3.92 -1.34
N GLU A 123 5.28 -3.30 -1.17
CA GLU A 123 6.12 -2.91 -2.32
C GLU A 123 6.47 -4.14 -3.18
N SER A 124 6.27 -4.02 -4.50
CA SER A 124 6.44 -5.10 -5.48
C SER A 124 5.61 -6.37 -5.21
N MET A 125 4.51 -6.27 -4.45
CA MET A 125 3.61 -7.39 -4.17
C MET A 125 2.96 -7.91 -5.46
N LYS A 126 2.93 -9.24 -5.63
CA LYS A 126 2.38 -9.92 -6.81
C LYS A 126 1.06 -10.65 -6.51
N GLY A 127 0.80 -10.96 -5.24
CA GLY A 127 -0.38 -11.67 -4.78
C GLY A 127 -0.39 -11.85 -3.26
N GLY A 128 -1.49 -12.39 -2.73
CA GLY A 128 -1.74 -12.50 -1.29
C GLY A 128 -2.55 -11.32 -0.74
N ASN A 129 -2.65 -11.25 0.59
CA ASN A 129 -3.41 -10.23 1.30
C ASN A 129 -2.60 -9.62 2.45
N ILE A 130 -2.62 -8.30 2.61
CA ILE A 130 -2.01 -7.58 3.74
C ILE A 130 -3.06 -6.70 4.41
N ILE A 131 -3.22 -6.83 5.72
CA ILE A 131 -4.09 -5.98 6.53
C ILE A 131 -3.26 -5.27 7.59
N VAL A 132 -3.33 -3.94 7.62
CA VAL A 132 -2.79 -3.09 8.69
C VAL A 132 -3.97 -2.47 9.43
N GLU A 133 -4.08 -2.74 10.73
CA GLU A 133 -5.26 -2.39 11.53
C GLU A 133 -5.25 -0.94 12.03
N LYS A 134 -4.12 -0.25 11.92
CA LYS A 134 -3.96 1.17 12.19
C LYS A 134 -3.37 1.88 10.96
N ASP A 135 -2.41 2.78 11.18
CA ASP A 135 -1.81 3.60 10.13
C ASP A 135 -0.66 2.87 9.41
N ALA A 136 -0.40 3.25 8.17
CA ALA A 136 0.77 2.84 7.42
C ALA A 136 1.55 4.06 6.89
N GLY A 137 2.84 3.89 6.62
CA GLY A 137 3.70 4.97 6.14
C GLY A 137 3.46 5.34 4.67
N ARG A 138 4.46 5.99 4.06
CA ARG A 138 4.50 6.34 2.63
C ARG A 138 4.64 5.10 1.73
N LEU A 139 4.35 5.23 0.45
CA LEU A 139 4.65 4.25 -0.61
C LEU A 139 3.94 2.89 -0.43
N VAL A 140 2.77 2.86 0.21
CA VAL A 140 1.96 1.63 0.33
C VAL A 140 1.61 1.13 -1.08
N GLY A 141 1.94 -0.11 -1.39
CA GLY A 141 1.67 -0.73 -2.69
C GLY A 141 2.51 -0.18 -3.85
N TRP A 142 3.67 0.42 -3.57
CA TRP A 142 4.59 0.87 -4.62
C TRP A 142 4.99 -0.29 -5.55
N GLU A 143 4.84 -0.11 -6.86
CA GLU A 143 5.09 -1.14 -7.89
C GLU A 143 4.30 -2.45 -7.69
N MET A 144 3.16 -2.38 -7.01
CA MET A 144 2.28 -3.53 -6.80
C MET A 144 1.71 -4.06 -8.14
N LYS A 145 1.77 -5.39 -8.33
CA LYS A 145 1.33 -6.09 -9.54
C LYS A 145 0.06 -6.92 -9.32
N GLY A 146 -0.24 -7.27 -8.07
CA GLY A 146 -1.41 -8.07 -7.71
C GLY A 146 -1.53 -8.30 -6.21
N GLY A 147 -2.66 -8.86 -5.79
CA GLY A 147 -3.01 -9.04 -4.37
C GLY A 147 -3.89 -7.92 -3.82
N SER A 148 -4.09 -7.91 -2.51
CA SER A 148 -4.88 -6.91 -1.80
C SER A 148 -4.15 -6.34 -0.59
N ILE A 149 -4.21 -5.02 -0.43
CA ILE A 149 -3.72 -4.31 0.76
C ILE A 149 -4.89 -3.53 1.36
N THR A 150 -5.13 -3.68 2.66
CA THR A 150 -6.10 -2.88 3.41
C THR A 150 -5.42 -2.22 4.60
N VAL A 151 -5.49 -0.89 4.66
CA VAL A 151 -5.04 -0.08 5.80
C VAL A 151 -6.27 0.54 6.44
N ARG A 152 -6.52 0.25 7.73
CA ARG A 152 -7.71 0.73 8.43
C ARG A 152 -7.59 2.17 8.94
N GLY A 153 -6.37 2.66 9.10
CA GLY A 153 -6.08 4.05 9.44
C GLY A 153 -5.66 4.86 8.21
N ASN A 154 -4.79 5.83 8.47
CA ASN A 154 -4.25 6.75 7.47
C ASN A 154 -3.01 6.17 6.78
N VAL A 155 -2.69 6.71 5.61
CA VAL A 155 -1.48 6.38 4.85
C VAL A 155 -0.71 7.64 4.45
N GLY A 156 0.59 7.49 4.23
CA GLY A 156 1.44 8.57 3.76
C GLY A 156 1.26 8.91 2.27
N VAL A 157 2.30 9.53 1.71
CA VAL A 157 2.37 9.91 0.28
C VAL A 157 2.60 8.71 -0.65
N ASP A 158 2.33 8.89 -1.94
CA ASP A 158 2.70 7.98 -3.04
C ASP A 158 2.06 6.57 -2.96
N VAL A 159 0.85 6.48 -2.42
CA VAL A 159 0.09 5.22 -2.32
C VAL A 159 -0.20 4.66 -3.71
N GLY A 160 0.14 3.42 -3.97
CA GLY A 160 -0.07 2.76 -5.27
C GLY A 160 0.75 3.39 -6.41
N GLY A 161 1.85 4.08 -6.09
CA GLY A 161 2.75 4.61 -7.11
C GLY A 161 3.32 3.50 -8.00
N ASN A 162 3.31 3.70 -9.31
CA ASN A 162 3.68 2.72 -10.33
C ASN A 162 2.95 1.36 -10.24
N MET A 163 1.77 1.32 -9.61
CA MET A 163 0.96 0.10 -9.51
C MET A 163 0.50 -0.39 -10.89
N GLU A 164 0.66 -1.68 -11.15
CA GLU A 164 0.29 -2.36 -12.41
C GLU A 164 -0.94 -3.26 -12.24
N GLY A 165 -1.28 -3.64 -11.01
CA GLY A 165 -2.46 -4.45 -10.71
C GLY A 165 -2.66 -4.70 -9.21
N GLY A 166 -3.81 -5.28 -8.85
CA GLY A 166 -4.20 -5.52 -7.45
C GLY A 166 -5.19 -4.47 -6.91
N THR A 167 -5.40 -4.48 -5.60
CA THR A 167 -6.33 -3.57 -4.93
C THR A 167 -5.74 -3.01 -3.64
N ILE A 168 -5.86 -1.69 -3.46
CA ILE A 168 -5.50 -1.01 -2.22
C ILE A 168 -6.75 -0.32 -1.67
N ILE A 169 -7.07 -0.58 -0.40
CA ILE A 169 -8.16 0.07 0.35
C ILE A 169 -7.56 0.79 1.55
N VAL A 170 -7.84 2.07 1.66
CA VAL A 170 -7.45 2.94 2.78
C VAL A 170 -8.73 3.44 3.42
N ASN A 171 -8.98 3.08 4.68
CA ASN A 171 -10.20 3.51 5.38
C ASN A 171 -10.07 4.92 6.01
N GLY A 172 -8.85 5.44 6.15
CA GLY A 172 -8.59 6.81 6.58
C GLY A 172 -8.23 7.74 5.42
N ASP A 173 -7.42 8.75 5.72
CA ASP A 173 -6.91 9.73 4.76
C ASP A 173 -5.60 9.25 4.09
N ALA A 174 -5.32 9.79 2.91
CA ALA A 174 -4.10 9.56 2.15
C ALA A 174 -3.37 10.86 1.83
N GLY A 175 -2.04 10.80 1.81
CA GLY A 175 -1.19 11.93 1.42
C GLY A 175 -1.22 12.24 -0.08
N VAL A 176 -0.26 13.05 -0.51
CA VAL A 176 -0.08 13.49 -1.91
C VAL A 176 0.24 12.30 -2.82
N ASP A 177 -0.12 12.43 -4.10
CA ASP A 177 0.31 11.52 -5.19
C ASP A 177 -0.24 10.08 -5.11
N VAL A 178 -1.48 9.93 -4.62
CA VAL A 178 -2.21 8.65 -4.72
C VAL A 178 -2.30 8.19 -6.17
N GLY A 179 -1.79 7.00 -6.49
CA GLY A 179 -1.80 6.41 -7.82
C GLY A 179 -0.84 7.07 -8.82
N PHE A 180 0.25 7.67 -8.34
CA PHE A 180 1.29 8.26 -9.20
C PHE A 180 1.79 7.27 -10.27
N ASN A 181 1.67 7.62 -11.55
CA ASN A 181 2.03 6.76 -12.70
C ASN A 181 1.42 5.34 -12.64
N MET A 182 0.25 5.17 -12.02
CA MET A 182 -0.48 3.90 -12.01
C MET A 182 -0.82 3.45 -13.44
N LYS A 183 -0.63 2.15 -13.72
CA LYS A 183 -0.83 1.50 -15.02
C LYS A 183 -1.90 0.40 -14.99
N GLY A 184 -2.54 0.19 -13.85
CA GLY A 184 -3.58 -0.81 -13.66
C GLY A 184 -3.89 -1.06 -12.18
N GLY A 185 -4.99 -1.74 -11.90
CA GLY A 185 -5.47 -2.01 -10.55
C GLY A 185 -6.54 -1.03 -10.05
N ALA A 186 -6.83 -1.08 -8.76
CA ALA A 186 -7.82 -0.22 -8.11
C ALA A 186 -7.33 0.31 -6.76
N ILE A 187 -7.51 1.61 -6.51
CA ILE A 187 -7.23 2.25 -5.23
C ILE A 187 -8.53 2.90 -4.73
N THR A 188 -8.92 2.61 -3.49
CA THR A 188 -10.04 3.29 -2.82
C THR A 188 -9.55 3.93 -1.53
N VAL A 189 -9.80 5.24 -1.38
CA VAL A 189 -9.57 6.00 -0.16
C VAL A 189 -10.93 6.42 0.39
N GLU A 190 -11.31 5.92 1.55
CA GLU A 190 -12.59 6.24 2.20
C GLU A 190 -12.59 7.64 2.82
N GLY A 191 -11.43 8.16 3.22
CA GLY A 191 -11.23 9.53 3.67
C GLY A 191 -10.91 10.51 2.54
N ASN A 192 -10.12 11.53 2.88
CA ASN A 192 -9.60 12.53 1.96
C ASN A 192 -8.27 12.09 1.36
N ALA A 193 -7.95 12.66 0.20
CA ALA A 193 -6.62 12.61 -0.38
C ALA A 193 -6.09 14.04 -0.55
N ASP A 194 -4.79 14.25 -0.35
CA ASP A 194 -4.16 15.53 -0.66
C ASP A 194 -4.10 15.76 -2.20
N GLY A 195 -3.19 16.63 -2.66
CA GLY A 195 -3.06 16.93 -4.09
C GLY A 195 -2.49 15.79 -4.93
N MET A 196 -2.54 16.00 -6.24
CA MET A 196 -1.90 15.16 -7.27
C MET A 196 -2.44 13.72 -7.36
N VAL A 197 -3.68 13.47 -6.91
CA VAL A 197 -4.35 12.19 -7.09
C VAL A 197 -4.37 11.81 -8.57
N GLY A 198 -3.84 10.63 -8.91
CA GLY A 198 -3.74 10.10 -10.26
C GLY A 198 -2.79 10.88 -11.16
N SER A 199 -1.78 11.55 -10.61
CA SER A 199 -0.74 12.23 -11.40
C SER A 199 -0.03 11.22 -12.32
N GLY A 200 -0.14 11.43 -13.63
CA GLY A 200 0.48 10.57 -14.65
C GLY A 200 -0.18 9.20 -14.85
N ILE A 201 -1.33 8.92 -14.24
CA ILE A 201 -2.04 7.63 -14.39
C ILE A 201 -2.28 7.30 -15.87
N ALA A 202 -1.91 6.08 -16.25
CA ALA A 202 -2.07 5.54 -17.59
C ALA A 202 -3.26 4.60 -17.72
N ASP A 203 -3.57 3.84 -16.67
CA ASP A 203 -4.76 3.00 -16.58
C ASP A 203 -5.05 2.66 -15.10
N GLY A 204 -6.21 2.06 -14.83
CA GLY A 204 -6.69 1.72 -13.49
C GLY A 204 -7.78 2.67 -12.98
N THR A 205 -8.24 2.43 -11.75
CA THR A 205 -9.30 3.20 -11.11
C THR A 205 -8.87 3.72 -9.75
N ILE A 206 -9.07 5.01 -9.51
CA ILE A 206 -8.88 5.65 -8.21
C ILE A 206 -10.21 6.23 -7.76
N ILE A 207 -10.66 5.86 -6.56
CA ILE A 207 -11.86 6.39 -5.91
C ILE A 207 -11.45 7.07 -4.61
N VAL A 208 -11.76 8.35 -4.47
CA VAL A 208 -11.64 9.11 -3.22
C VAL A 208 -13.04 9.45 -2.75
N LYS A 209 -13.45 8.91 -1.60
CA LYS A 209 -14.80 9.09 -1.04
C LYS A 209 -14.97 10.44 -0.35
N GLY A 210 -13.89 11.00 0.19
CA GLY A 210 -13.83 12.37 0.71
C GLY A 210 -13.40 13.38 -0.35
N ASN A 211 -12.68 14.42 0.10
CA ASN A 211 -12.16 15.49 -0.74
C ASN A 211 -10.80 15.12 -1.34
N ALA A 212 -10.47 15.74 -2.47
CA ALA A 212 -9.16 15.68 -3.10
C ALA A 212 -8.52 17.08 -3.21
N GLY A 213 -7.20 17.16 -3.07
CA GLY A 213 -6.47 18.42 -3.19
C GLY A 213 -6.38 18.98 -4.62
N ASN A 214 -5.36 19.80 -4.86
CA ASN A 214 -5.10 20.35 -6.20
C ASN A 214 -4.57 19.28 -7.16
N ASP A 215 -4.58 19.57 -8.46
CA ASP A 215 -3.88 18.82 -9.50
C ASP A 215 -4.36 17.37 -9.66
N VAL A 216 -5.63 17.07 -9.35
CA VAL A 216 -6.25 15.78 -9.61
C VAL A 216 -6.15 15.45 -11.11
N GLY A 217 -5.61 14.28 -11.45
CA GLY A 217 -5.41 13.81 -12.83
C GLY A 217 -4.40 14.64 -13.63
N ARG A 218 -3.42 15.27 -12.97
CA ARG A 218 -2.34 15.99 -13.66
C ARG A 218 -1.59 15.05 -14.60
N CYS A 219 -1.39 15.47 -15.84
CA CYS A 219 -0.71 14.67 -16.87
C CYS A 219 -1.32 13.26 -17.09
N MET A 220 -2.60 13.07 -16.76
CA MET A 220 -3.32 11.80 -16.91
C MET A 220 -3.33 11.33 -18.38
N LYS A 221 -2.96 10.06 -18.59
CA LYS A 221 -2.81 9.40 -19.89
C LYS A 221 -3.88 8.32 -20.14
N GLY A 222 -4.70 8.00 -19.14
CA GLY A 222 -5.81 7.05 -19.21
C GLY A 222 -6.34 6.71 -17.82
N GLY A 223 -7.19 5.70 -17.69
CA GLY A 223 -7.81 5.32 -16.42
C GLY A 223 -9.01 6.18 -16.01
N THR A 224 -9.48 5.95 -14.78
CA THR A 224 -10.65 6.62 -14.19
C THR A 224 -10.34 7.14 -12.79
N ILE A 225 -10.68 8.40 -12.53
CA ILE A 225 -10.63 9.00 -11.19
C ILE A 225 -12.03 9.47 -10.82
N LEU A 226 -12.50 9.06 -9.64
CA LEU A 226 -13.74 9.53 -9.03
C LEU A 226 -13.43 10.17 -7.68
N VAL A 227 -13.86 11.42 -7.51
CA VAL A 227 -13.84 12.14 -6.23
C VAL A 227 -15.28 12.43 -5.81
N ASN A 228 -15.72 11.83 -4.72
CA ASN A 228 -17.09 12.00 -4.21
C ASN A 228 -17.28 13.33 -3.45
N GLY A 229 -16.21 13.92 -2.93
CA GLY A 229 -16.22 15.24 -2.29
C GLY A 229 -15.79 16.36 -3.23
N ASP A 230 -15.26 17.42 -2.64
CA ASP A 230 -14.69 18.56 -3.34
C ASP A 230 -13.30 18.23 -3.92
N ALA A 231 -12.94 18.86 -5.03
CA ALA A 231 -11.61 18.80 -5.61
C ALA A 231 -11.01 20.21 -5.75
N GLY A 232 -9.70 20.32 -5.53
CA GLY A 232 -8.97 21.57 -5.58
C GLY A 232 -8.85 22.19 -6.98
N HIS A 233 -7.78 22.95 -7.18
CA HIS A 233 -7.47 23.63 -8.43
C HIS A 233 -6.82 22.71 -9.45
N TYR A 234 -6.83 23.12 -10.73
CA TYR A 234 -6.06 22.49 -11.80
C TYR A 234 -6.39 21.01 -12.09
N ILE A 235 -7.64 20.62 -11.84
CA ILE A 235 -8.15 19.30 -12.19
C ILE A 235 -7.95 19.05 -13.70
N GLY A 236 -7.37 17.90 -14.05
CA GLY A 236 -7.07 17.50 -15.42
C GLY A 236 -6.03 18.37 -16.12
N MET A 237 -5.14 19.05 -15.38
CA MET A 237 -4.08 19.84 -15.99
C MET A 237 -3.17 18.94 -16.85
N ARG A 238 -3.01 19.28 -18.13
CA ARG A 238 -2.24 18.50 -19.12
C ARG A 238 -2.75 17.06 -19.30
N MET A 239 -4.03 16.81 -19.02
CA MET A 239 -4.68 15.53 -19.27
C MET A 239 -4.75 15.26 -20.78
N ASN A 240 -4.34 14.05 -21.19
CA ASN A 240 -4.36 13.60 -22.58
C ASN A 240 -5.53 12.63 -22.85
N CYS A 241 -5.92 11.82 -21.87
CA CYS A 241 -6.91 10.75 -21.99
C CYS A 241 -7.49 10.39 -20.62
N GLY A 242 -8.51 9.53 -20.60
CA GLY A 242 -9.13 9.03 -19.37
C GLY A 242 -10.36 9.82 -18.93
N THR A 243 -10.87 9.51 -17.74
CA THR A 243 -12.07 10.14 -17.18
C THR A 243 -11.83 10.61 -15.75
N ILE A 244 -12.19 11.85 -15.46
CA ILE A 244 -12.22 12.40 -14.10
C ILE A 244 -13.67 12.78 -13.77
N THR A 245 -14.19 12.33 -12.64
CA THR A 245 -15.51 12.76 -12.12
C THR A 245 -15.33 13.37 -10.74
N VAL A 246 -15.89 14.55 -10.53
CA VAL A 246 -15.95 15.23 -9.24
C VAL A 246 -17.41 15.48 -8.90
N GLU A 247 -17.87 14.87 -7.81
CA GLU A 247 -19.26 14.99 -7.35
C GLU A 247 -19.51 16.29 -6.59
N GLY A 248 -18.53 16.75 -5.80
CA GLY A 248 -18.56 18.03 -5.10
C GLY A 248 -18.11 19.22 -5.96
N ASN A 249 -17.67 20.28 -5.29
CA ASN A 249 -17.22 21.50 -5.92
C ASN A 249 -15.79 21.39 -6.45
N ALA A 250 -15.50 22.15 -7.50
CA ALA A 250 -14.21 22.17 -8.15
C ALA A 250 -13.58 23.58 -8.14
N GLY A 251 -12.25 23.61 -8.01
CA GLY A 251 -11.49 24.85 -8.01
C GLY A 251 -11.39 25.58 -9.35
N LYS A 252 -10.36 26.42 -9.47
CA LYS A 252 -10.03 27.14 -10.71
C LYS A 252 -9.03 26.36 -11.56
N GLY A 253 -8.96 26.70 -12.85
CA GLY A 253 -7.93 26.20 -13.75
C GLY A 253 -8.19 24.81 -14.30
N ILE A 254 -9.44 24.35 -14.26
CA ILE A 254 -9.86 23.03 -14.73
C ILE A 254 -9.54 22.88 -16.23
N GLY A 255 -8.99 21.73 -16.60
CA GLY A 255 -8.60 21.39 -17.97
C GLY A 255 -7.47 22.23 -18.53
N GLY A 256 -6.63 22.83 -17.68
CA GLY A 256 -5.49 23.65 -18.14
C GLY A 256 -4.55 22.85 -19.02
N ASP A 257 -4.40 23.25 -20.29
CA ASP A 257 -3.62 22.53 -21.31
C ASP A 257 -4.07 21.07 -21.53
N MET A 258 -5.36 20.79 -21.34
CA MET A 258 -5.96 19.49 -21.67
C MET A 258 -5.91 19.22 -23.18
N GLU A 259 -5.28 18.09 -23.55
CA GLU A 259 -5.10 17.57 -24.92
C GLU A 259 -5.99 16.34 -25.20
N GLY A 260 -6.88 15.97 -24.26
CA GLY A 260 -7.93 14.97 -24.47
C GLY A 260 -8.50 14.42 -23.16
N GLY A 261 -9.39 13.42 -23.27
CA GLY A 261 -10.11 12.83 -22.14
C GLY A 261 -11.43 13.53 -21.80
N VAL A 262 -12.05 13.13 -20.69
CA VAL A 262 -13.35 13.64 -20.24
C VAL A 262 -13.31 14.03 -18.76
N ILE A 263 -13.82 15.21 -18.44
CA ILE A 263 -14.02 15.68 -17.06
C ILE A 263 -15.52 15.90 -16.81
N HIS A 264 -16.05 15.31 -15.75
CA HIS A 264 -17.40 15.52 -15.25
C HIS A 264 -17.37 16.29 -13.93
N LEU A 265 -18.09 17.40 -13.88
CA LEU A 265 -18.26 18.24 -12.70
C LEU A 265 -19.75 18.24 -12.30
N ASN A 266 -20.09 17.74 -11.12
CA ASN A 266 -21.48 17.70 -10.67
C ASN A 266 -21.82 18.80 -9.65
N GLY A 267 -20.84 19.29 -8.89
CA GLY A 267 -20.94 20.51 -8.09
C GLY A 267 -20.56 21.79 -8.86
N ASP A 268 -20.46 22.90 -8.14
CA ASP A 268 -20.10 24.18 -8.74
C ASP A 268 -18.58 24.28 -8.99
N TYR A 269 -18.17 25.16 -9.90
CA TYR A 269 -16.75 25.36 -10.21
C TYR A 269 -16.38 26.83 -10.34
N GLN A 270 -15.13 27.17 -10.03
CA GLN A 270 -14.67 28.56 -10.08
C GLN A 270 -14.32 29.02 -11.50
N ARG A 271 -13.47 28.29 -12.23
CA ARG A 271 -13.03 28.68 -13.57
C ARG A 271 -12.45 27.54 -14.38
N ILE A 272 -12.83 27.45 -15.66
CA ILE A 272 -12.23 26.56 -16.65
C ILE A 272 -11.19 27.33 -17.46
N ARG A 273 -10.07 26.68 -17.81
CA ARG A 273 -9.10 27.21 -18.76
C ARG A 273 -9.44 26.82 -20.20
N LYS A 274 -8.81 27.48 -21.15
CA LYS A 274 -8.92 27.12 -22.57
C LYS A 274 -8.36 25.70 -22.77
N ILE A 275 -9.21 24.76 -23.13
CA ILE A 275 -8.81 23.40 -23.52
C ILE A 275 -8.32 23.38 -24.98
N ARG A 276 -7.47 22.41 -25.29
CA ARG A 276 -6.98 22.16 -26.65
C ARG A 276 -7.80 21.08 -27.32
N HIS A 277 -8.03 19.97 -26.63
CA HIS A 277 -8.90 18.85 -27.03
C HIS A 277 -9.59 18.23 -25.81
N GLY A 278 -10.62 17.41 -26.04
CA GLY A 278 -11.35 16.70 -24.97
C GLY A 278 -12.67 17.37 -24.61
N LYS A 279 -13.33 16.88 -23.55
CA LYS A 279 -14.68 17.32 -23.16
C LYS A 279 -14.79 17.56 -21.66
N ILE A 280 -15.41 18.68 -21.30
CA ILE A 280 -15.74 19.01 -19.92
C ILE A 280 -17.25 19.20 -19.82
N TYR A 281 -17.88 18.43 -18.94
CA TYR A 281 -19.30 18.47 -18.64
C TYR A 281 -19.54 19.06 -17.25
N HIS A 282 -20.56 19.89 -17.12
CA HIS A 282 -21.09 20.34 -15.84
C HIS A 282 -22.57 19.98 -15.73
N LYS A 283 -22.93 19.23 -14.69
CA LYS A 283 -24.31 18.73 -14.45
C LYS A 283 -24.92 18.12 -15.73
N GLY A 284 -24.13 17.27 -16.39
CA GLY A 284 -24.50 16.56 -17.63
C GLY A 284 -24.46 17.38 -18.92
N LYS A 285 -24.22 18.70 -18.87
CA LYS A 285 -24.16 19.56 -20.05
C LYS A 285 -22.72 19.82 -20.48
N LEU A 286 -22.42 19.72 -21.77
CA LEU A 286 -21.11 20.05 -22.32
C LEU A 286 -20.87 21.57 -22.20
N ILE A 287 -19.79 21.97 -21.53
CA ILE A 287 -19.44 23.39 -21.32
C ILE A 287 -18.10 23.78 -21.92
N ALA A 288 -17.22 22.81 -22.21
CA ALA A 288 -16.05 23.00 -23.05
C ALA A 288 -15.80 21.72 -23.84
N GLY A 289 -15.59 21.84 -25.15
CA GLY A 289 -15.31 20.70 -26.02
C GLY A 289 -14.63 21.13 -27.32
N LYS A 290 -13.65 20.35 -27.78
CA LYS A 290 -13.00 20.47 -29.09
C LYS A 290 -12.67 19.11 -29.66
#